data_AF-A0A945G368-F1
#
_entry.id   AF-A0A945G368-F1
#
_cell.length_a   1.000
_cell.length_b   1.000
_cell.length_c   1.000
_cell.angle_alpha   90.00
_cell.angle_beta   90.00
_cell.angle_gamma   90.00
#
_symmetry.space_group_name_H-M   'P 1'
#
loop_
_entity.id
_entity.type
_entity.pdbx_description
1 polymer ?
#
loop_
_entity_poly.entity_id
_entity_poly.type
_entity_poly.pdbx_seq_one_letter_code
_entity_poly.pdbx_strand_id
1 'polypeptide(L)'
;RAEFGPRALGHRSIIVDPRRKDAKDLLNDKIKRRESFRPFAPSILKEHISDYFIQNSHVPFMEKVYEIKENKYDAIPAVTHVDGTGRLQSVDSKVSPKYYNLINEFYKRTGTPILLNTSFNENEPIVNKPEEALDCFLRTEMDMLVMENIIIER
;
A
#
# COMPACT_ATOMS: atom_id res chain seq x y z
N ARG A 1 -2.40 -16.86 -1.26
CA ARG A 1 -2.62 -17.00 -2.73
C ARG A 1 -2.11 -15.73 -3.39
N ALA A 2 -1.58 -15.85 -4.61
CA ALA A 2 -1.11 -14.73 -5.42
C ALA A 2 -2.25 -13.82 -5.92
N GLU A 3 -2.02 -12.51 -5.99
CA GLU A 3 -2.76 -11.67 -6.93
C GLU A 3 -2.35 -11.96 -8.39
N PHE A 4 -3.25 -11.69 -9.34
CA PHE A 4 -3.01 -11.80 -10.77
C PHE A 4 -2.97 -10.42 -11.42
N GLY A 5 -1.97 -10.16 -12.26
CA GLY A 5 -1.76 -8.88 -12.95
C GLY A 5 -0.57 -8.08 -12.43
N PRO A 6 -0.37 -6.85 -12.92
CA PRO A 6 0.84 -6.06 -12.65
C PRO A 6 0.79 -5.29 -11.33
N ARG A 7 -0.28 -5.41 -10.54
CA ARG A 7 -0.49 -4.67 -9.30
C ARG A 7 -0.43 -5.63 -8.12
N ALA A 8 0.30 -5.24 -7.08
CA ALA A 8 0.16 -5.89 -5.79
C ALA A 8 -1.09 -5.35 -5.08
N LEU A 9 -1.88 -6.24 -4.53
CA LEU A 9 -3.21 -5.98 -3.96
C LEU A 9 -3.30 -6.43 -2.49
N GLY A 10 -2.16 -6.54 -1.81
CA GLY A 10 -2.07 -6.88 -0.39
C GLY A 10 -1.59 -8.29 -0.09
N HIS A 11 -1.21 -9.09 -1.09
CA HIS A 11 -0.60 -10.41 -0.85
C HIS A 11 0.92 -10.41 -1.08
N ARG A 12 1.42 -9.67 -2.07
CA ARG A 12 2.86 -9.44 -2.30
C ARG A 12 3.15 -7.96 -2.39
N SER A 13 2.95 -7.30 -1.27
CA SER A 13 2.98 -5.85 -1.15
C SER A 13 4.06 -5.40 -0.19
N ILE A 14 4.70 -4.28 -0.53
CA ILE A 14 5.39 -3.45 0.46
C ILE A 14 4.36 -2.47 0.99
N ILE A 15 4.25 -2.41 2.31
CA ILE A 15 3.22 -1.67 3.02
C ILE A 15 3.90 -0.62 3.89
N VAL A 16 3.40 0.63 3.85
CA VAL A 16 3.94 1.74 4.66
C VAL A 16 2.80 2.55 5.27
N ASP A 17 3.09 3.17 6.41
CA ASP A 17 2.20 4.15 7.03
C ASP A 17 1.97 5.35 6.09
N PRO A 18 0.74 5.59 5.62
CA PRO A 18 0.48 6.64 4.64
C PRO A 18 0.54 8.06 5.21
N ARG A 19 0.55 8.19 6.55
CA ARG A 19 0.56 9.48 7.27
C ARG A 19 1.94 10.13 7.26
N ARG A 20 2.98 9.35 6.97
CA ARG A 20 4.38 9.78 6.96
C ARG A 20 4.68 10.64 5.74
N LYS A 21 5.22 11.85 5.97
CA LYS A 21 5.64 12.76 4.90
C LYS A 21 6.91 12.26 4.19
N ASP A 22 7.76 11.55 4.90
CA ASP A 22 9.03 10.99 4.42
C ASP A 22 8.90 9.59 3.80
N ALA A 23 7.69 9.01 3.77
CA ALA A 23 7.48 7.64 3.27
C ALA A 23 7.90 7.45 1.81
N LYS A 24 7.69 8.47 0.97
CA LYS A 24 8.02 8.40 -0.46
C LYS A 24 9.53 8.33 -0.66
N ASP A 25 10.27 9.19 0.04
CA ASP A 25 11.73 9.25 -0.03
C ASP A 25 12.32 7.97 0.56
N LEU A 26 11.85 7.56 1.75
CA LEU A 26 12.28 6.32 2.40
C LEU A 26 12.08 5.08 1.52
N LEU A 27 10.93 4.95 0.85
CA LEU A 27 10.68 3.83 -0.07
C LEU A 27 11.59 3.87 -1.29
N ASN A 28 11.84 5.04 -1.84
CA ASN A 28 12.70 5.21 -3.01
C ASN A 28 14.16 4.93 -2.66
N ASP A 29 14.65 5.42 -1.52
CA ASP A 29 16.02 5.24 -1.07
C ASP A 29 16.30 3.79 -0.67
N LYS A 30 15.43 3.21 0.17
CA LYS A 30 15.66 1.88 0.75
C LYS A 30 15.42 0.72 -0.21
N ILE A 31 14.48 0.86 -1.15
CA ILE A 31 13.93 -0.27 -1.90
C ILE A 31 13.79 0.02 -3.39
N LYS A 32 13.04 1.06 -3.77
CA LYS A 32 12.57 1.19 -5.17
C LYS A 32 13.61 1.75 -6.12
N ARG A 33 14.46 2.67 -5.64
CA ARG A 33 15.45 3.39 -6.45
C ARG A 33 14.81 3.98 -7.71
N ARG A 34 13.63 4.59 -7.54
CA ARG A 34 12.82 5.18 -8.60
C ARG A 34 12.73 6.69 -8.42
N GLU A 35 12.32 7.36 -9.49
CA GLU A 35 12.07 8.79 -9.50
C GLU A 35 11.07 9.19 -8.41
N SER A 36 11.38 10.28 -7.70
CA SER A 36 10.62 10.77 -6.53
C SER A 36 9.16 11.11 -6.83
N PHE A 37 8.83 11.41 -8.09
CA PHE A 37 7.48 11.80 -8.49
C PHE A 37 6.53 10.61 -8.70
N ARG A 38 7.02 9.36 -8.76
CA ARG A 38 6.12 8.22 -9.00
C ARG A 38 5.19 8.02 -7.82
N PRO A 39 3.87 8.10 -8.03
CA PRO A 39 2.93 8.01 -6.93
C PRO A 39 2.78 6.57 -6.42
N PHE A 40 2.51 6.46 -5.12
CA PHE A 40 2.09 5.22 -4.47
C PHE A 40 0.57 5.19 -4.30
N ALA A 41 0.03 3.99 -4.11
CA ALA A 41 -1.40 3.78 -4.12
C ALA A 41 -1.96 3.60 -2.70
N PRO A 42 -3.11 4.23 -2.39
CA PRO A 42 -3.86 3.97 -1.16
C PRO A 42 -4.69 2.69 -1.25
N SER A 43 -4.46 1.75 -0.34
CA SER A 43 -5.40 0.67 -0.01
C SER A 43 -6.28 1.10 1.15
N ILE A 44 -7.59 1.22 0.94
CA ILE A 44 -8.55 1.71 1.94
C ILE A 44 -9.63 0.67 2.25
N LEU A 45 -10.09 0.61 3.50
CA LEU A 45 -11.29 -0.13 3.86
C LEU A 45 -12.49 0.39 3.06
N LYS A 46 -13.22 -0.50 2.40
CA LYS A 46 -14.32 -0.15 1.49
C LYS A 46 -15.36 0.77 2.14
N GLU A 47 -15.61 0.61 3.43
CA GLU A 47 -16.60 1.39 4.18
C GLU A 47 -16.19 2.86 4.37
N HIS A 48 -14.90 3.18 4.22
CA HIS A 48 -14.34 4.51 4.46
C HIS A 48 -13.98 5.28 3.18
N ILE A 49 -14.29 4.75 1.99
CA ILE A 49 -13.97 5.40 0.71
C ILE A 49 -14.54 6.81 0.65
N SER A 50 -15.82 6.97 1.00
CA SER A 50 -16.51 8.26 0.98
C SER A 50 -15.95 9.28 1.98
N ASP A 51 -15.14 8.88 2.94
CA ASP A 51 -14.53 9.80 3.92
C ASP A 51 -13.28 10.48 3.37
N TYR A 52 -12.62 9.84 2.39
CA TYR A 52 -11.32 10.26 1.85
C TYR A 52 -11.36 10.64 0.38
N PHE A 53 -12.21 10.02 -0.42
CA PHE A 53 -12.32 10.28 -1.86
C PHE A 53 -13.63 11.00 -2.19
N ILE A 54 -13.61 11.82 -3.25
CA ILE A 54 -14.82 12.47 -3.76
C ILE A 54 -15.74 11.42 -4.38
N GLN A 55 -15.19 10.50 -5.16
CA GLN A 55 -15.94 9.41 -5.77
C GLN A 55 -16.04 8.22 -4.80
N ASN A 56 -17.26 7.78 -4.52
CA ASN A 56 -17.50 6.56 -3.76
C ASN A 56 -17.74 5.39 -4.73
N SER A 57 -16.71 4.62 -5.02
CA SER A 57 -16.78 3.49 -5.95
C SER A 57 -15.93 2.32 -5.48
N HIS A 58 -16.41 1.11 -5.72
CA HIS A 58 -15.65 -0.11 -5.45
C HIS A 58 -14.63 -0.33 -6.57
N VAL A 59 -13.34 -0.27 -6.21
CA VAL A 59 -12.17 -0.33 -7.12
C VAL A 59 -11.15 -1.31 -6.53
N PRO A 60 -11.41 -2.62 -6.58
CA PRO A 60 -10.59 -3.61 -5.86
C PRO A 60 -9.23 -3.89 -6.53
N PHE A 61 -9.04 -3.50 -7.79
CA PHE A 61 -7.87 -3.87 -8.59
C PHE A 61 -6.92 -2.70 -8.86
N MET A 62 -7.09 -1.60 -8.13
CA MET A 62 -6.23 -0.41 -8.23
C MET A 62 -6.18 0.16 -9.66
N GLU A 63 -7.31 0.10 -10.35
CA GLU A 63 -7.46 0.40 -11.78
C GLU A 63 -7.93 1.83 -12.07
N LYS A 64 -8.34 2.59 -11.05
CA LYS A 64 -8.83 3.97 -11.19
C LYS A 64 -8.07 4.94 -10.30
N VAL A 65 -7.92 6.16 -10.80
CA VAL A 65 -7.40 7.31 -10.05
C VAL A 65 -8.59 8.20 -9.72
N TYR A 66 -8.70 8.58 -8.45
CA TYR A 66 -9.78 9.41 -7.94
C TYR A 66 -9.23 10.58 -7.15
N GLU A 67 -10.07 11.60 -7.03
CA GLU A 67 -9.73 12.82 -6.32
C GLU A 67 -9.87 12.57 -4.81
N ILE A 68 -8.82 12.87 -4.07
CA ILE A 68 -8.86 12.84 -2.61
C ILE A 68 -9.46 14.17 -2.16
N LYS A 69 -10.28 14.14 -1.10
CA LYS A 69 -10.82 15.37 -0.51
C LYS A 69 -9.68 16.23 0.03
N GLU A 70 -9.69 17.51 -0.31
CA GLU A 70 -8.61 18.45 0.05
C GLU A 70 -8.28 18.45 1.56
N ASN A 71 -9.30 18.35 2.41
CA ASN A 71 -9.13 18.29 3.87
C ASN A 71 -8.47 16.99 4.39
N LYS A 72 -8.09 16.06 3.51
CA LYS A 72 -7.40 14.81 3.84
C LYS A 72 -5.96 14.74 3.34
N TYR A 73 -5.49 15.71 2.56
CA TYR A 73 -4.13 15.67 1.99
C TYR A 73 -3.05 15.53 3.06
N ASP A 74 -3.14 16.30 4.14
CA ASP A 74 -2.20 16.24 5.25
C ASP A 74 -2.32 14.97 6.10
N ALA A 75 -3.47 14.30 6.07
CA ALA A 75 -3.69 13.07 6.82
C ALA A 75 -2.99 11.87 6.15
N ILE A 76 -2.89 11.87 4.81
CA ILE A 76 -2.32 10.76 4.02
C ILE A 76 -1.36 11.25 2.91
N PRO A 77 -0.31 12.04 3.26
CA PRO A 77 0.57 12.66 2.28
C PRO A 77 1.35 11.66 1.42
N ALA A 78 1.62 10.46 1.93
CA ALA A 78 2.42 9.46 1.23
C ALA A 78 1.73 8.88 -0.02
N VAL A 79 0.39 8.90 -0.04
CA VAL A 79 -0.45 8.32 -1.09
C VAL A 79 -1.25 9.37 -1.86
N THR A 80 -1.13 10.64 -1.47
CA THR A 80 -1.68 11.78 -2.19
C THR A 80 -0.69 12.22 -3.28
N HIS A 81 -1.16 12.28 -4.53
CA HIS A 81 -0.39 12.77 -5.66
C HIS A 81 -0.27 14.30 -5.62
N VAL A 82 0.64 14.87 -6.42
CA VAL A 82 0.86 16.33 -6.47
C VAL A 82 -0.39 17.09 -6.92
N ASP A 83 -1.24 16.46 -7.74
CA ASP A 83 -2.52 16.99 -8.22
C ASP A 83 -3.71 16.69 -7.29
N GLY A 84 -3.46 16.20 -6.06
CA GLY A 84 -4.52 15.89 -5.10
C GLY A 84 -5.27 14.58 -5.36
N THR A 85 -4.82 13.77 -6.32
CA THR A 85 -5.44 12.48 -6.64
C THR A 85 -4.77 11.30 -5.93
N GLY A 86 -5.40 10.12 -5.97
CA GLY A 86 -4.83 8.87 -5.49
C GLY A 86 -5.38 7.68 -6.28
N ARG A 87 -4.51 6.71 -6.58
CA ARG A 87 -4.93 5.46 -7.26
C ARG A 87 -5.57 4.48 -6.29
N LEU A 88 -6.88 4.62 -6.10
CA LEU A 88 -7.67 3.89 -5.12
C LEU A 88 -7.60 2.36 -5.30
N GLN A 89 -7.31 1.64 -4.21
CA GLN A 89 -7.67 0.23 -4.05
C GLN A 89 -8.65 0.10 -2.88
N SER A 90 -9.89 -0.31 -3.16
CA SER A 90 -10.87 -0.66 -2.12
C SER A 90 -10.65 -2.08 -1.61
N VAL A 91 -10.59 -2.25 -0.30
CA VAL A 91 -10.40 -3.54 0.37
C VAL A 91 -11.68 -3.97 1.07
N ASP A 92 -12.19 -5.14 0.70
CA ASP A 92 -13.43 -5.72 1.21
C ASP A 92 -13.10 -6.95 2.07
N SER A 93 -13.72 -7.02 3.26
CA SER A 93 -13.55 -8.12 4.21
C SER A 93 -13.96 -9.49 3.64
N LYS A 94 -14.89 -9.51 2.68
CA LYS A 94 -15.35 -10.74 2.00
C LYS A 94 -14.38 -11.25 0.95
N VAL A 95 -13.53 -10.37 0.41
CA VAL A 95 -12.59 -10.70 -0.69
C VAL A 95 -11.20 -11.01 -0.12
N SER A 96 -10.67 -10.13 0.73
CA SER A 96 -9.32 -10.25 1.27
C SER A 96 -9.33 -10.05 2.80
N PRO A 97 -9.88 -10.99 3.58
CA PRO A 97 -10.10 -10.81 5.02
C PRO A 97 -8.81 -10.55 5.81
N LYS A 98 -7.69 -11.20 5.46
CA LYS A 98 -6.40 -10.96 6.13
C LYS A 98 -5.91 -9.52 5.92
N TYR A 99 -5.95 -9.02 4.68
CA TYR A 99 -5.51 -7.67 4.35
C TYR A 99 -6.46 -6.61 4.90
N TYR A 100 -7.78 -6.87 4.85
CA TYR A 100 -8.78 -6.06 5.51
C TYR A 100 -8.49 -5.92 7.01
N ASN A 101 -8.25 -7.04 7.70
CA ASN A 101 -7.97 -7.04 9.13
C ASN A 101 -6.67 -6.28 9.46
N LEU A 102 -5.63 -6.39 8.63
CA LEU A 102 -4.41 -5.61 8.79
C LEU A 102 -4.70 -4.10 8.75
N ILE A 103 -5.42 -3.63 7.73
CA ILE A 103 -5.78 -2.21 7.61
C ILE A 103 -6.71 -1.80 8.76
N ASN A 104 -7.64 -2.66 9.17
CA ASN A 104 -8.56 -2.38 10.27
C ASN A 104 -7.86 -2.29 11.64
N GLU A 105 -6.87 -3.15 11.91
CA GLU A 105 -6.06 -3.05 13.13
C GLU A 105 -5.19 -1.79 13.12
N PHE A 106 -4.65 -1.43 11.95
CA PHE A 106 -3.97 -0.14 11.79
C PHE A 106 -4.94 1.03 12.04
N TYR A 107 -6.16 0.98 11.49
CA TYR A 107 -7.20 1.98 11.68
C TYR A 107 -7.55 2.17 13.16
N LYS A 108 -7.83 1.09 13.89
CA LYS A 108 -8.15 1.14 15.33
C LYS A 108 -7.07 1.85 16.15
N ARG A 109 -5.80 1.72 15.74
CA ARG A 109 -4.65 2.31 16.44
C ARG A 109 -4.37 3.75 16.03
N THR A 110 -4.73 4.14 14.82
CA THR A 110 -4.24 5.39 14.20
C THR A 110 -5.33 6.36 13.77
N GLY A 111 -6.59 5.91 13.71
CA GLY A 111 -7.70 6.63 13.09
C GLY A 111 -7.63 6.72 11.56
N THR A 112 -6.64 6.08 10.91
CA THR A 112 -6.48 6.11 9.44
C THR A 112 -6.80 4.74 8.83
N PRO A 113 -7.88 4.59 8.04
CA PRO A 113 -8.29 3.31 7.45
C PRO A 113 -7.60 3.02 6.11
N ILE A 114 -6.36 3.49 5.96
CA ILE A 114 -5.60 3.45 4.71
C ILE A 114 -4.19 2.91 5.01
N LEU A 115 -3.66 2.12 4.08
CA LEU A 115 -2.23 1.82 4.00
C LEU A 115 -1.69 2.23 2.64
N LEU A 116 -0.42 2.66 2.59
CA LEU A 116 0.31 2.76 1.34
C LEU A 116 0.63 1.35 0.86
N ASN A 117 0.28 1.04 -0.40
CA ASN A 117 0.58 -0.24 -1.02
C ASN A 117 1.38 -0.05 -2.31
N THR A 118 2.48 -0.80 -2.44
CA THR A 118 3.25 -0.91 -3.67
C THR A 118 3.72 -2.34 -3.91
N SER A 119 4.08 -2.66 -5.16
CA SER A 119 4.51 -4.01 -5.55
C SER A 119 5.70 -4.49 -4.74
N PHE A 120 5.74 -5.73 -4.27
CA PHE A 120 6.92 -6.27 -3.61
C PHE A 120 7.94 -6.74 -4.66
N ASN A 121 8.92 -5.87 -4.95
CA ASN A 121 10.03 -6.07 -5.89
C ASN A 121 11.07 -4.95 -5.80
N GLU A 122 12.28 -5.20 -6.32
CA GLU A 122 13.29 -4.17 -6.62
C GLU A 122 13.59 -4.19 -8.13
N ASN A 123 12.81 -3.44 -8.91
CA ASN A 123 12.93 -3.36 -10.39
C ASN A 123 12.88 -4.70 -11.16
N GLU A 124 12.38 -5.74 -10.50
CA GLU A 124 12.10 -7.08 -11.04
C GLU A 124 10.59 -7.36 -11.02
N PRO A 125 10.11 -8.50 -11.57
CA PRO A 125 8.71 -8.93 -11.39
C PRO A 125 8.31 -9.01 -9.91
N ILE A 126 7.01 -8.98 -9.62
CA ILE A 126 6.52 -9.15 -8.25
C ILE A 126 6.95 -10.52 -7.72
N VAL A 127 7.49 -10.56 -6.50
CA VAL A 127 7.89 -11.81 -5.85
C VAL A 127 6.74 -12.81 -5.83
N ASN A 128 7.02 -14.07 -6.13
CA ASN A 128 6.03 -15.13 -6.24
C ASN A 128 6.31 -16.28 -5.27
N LYS A 129 7.58 -16.51 -4.92
CA LYS A 129 8.02 -17.56 -3.98
C LYS A 129 8.57 -16.98 -2.67
N PRO A 130 8.52 -17.73 -1.55
CA PRO A 130 9.10 -17.28 -0.28
C PRO A 130 10.59 -16.93 -0.37
N GLU A 131 11.36 -17.68 -1.16
CA GLU A 131 12.80 -17.45 -1.33
C GLU A 131 13.04 -16.11 -2.03
N GLU A 132 12.24 -15.76 -3.04
CA GLU A 132 12.31 -14.47 -3.75
C GLU A 132 11.97 -13.30 -2.82
N ALA A 133 10.98 -13.48 -1.93
CA ALA A 133 10.63 -12.48 -0.92
C ALA A 133 11.75 -12.28 0.11
N LEU A 134 12.37 -13.38 0.56
CA LEU A 134 13.52 -13.35 1.47
C LEU A 134 14.73 -12.69 0.82
N ASP A 135 15.06 -13.06 -0.42
CA ASP A 135 16.19 -12.48 -1.16
C ASP A 135 15.99 -10.98 -1.41
N CYS A 136 14.78 -10.54 -1.71
CA CYS A 136 14.44 -9.12 -1.84
C CYS A 136 14.57 -8.40 -0.48
N PHE A 137 14.06 -9.00 0.60
CA PHE A 137 14.18 -8.44 1.95
C PHE A 137 15.65 -8.31 2.39
N LEU A 138 16.48 -9.34 2.16
CA LEU A 138 17.88 -9.35 2.58
C LEU A 138 18.74 -8.33 1.82
N ARG A 139 18.46 -8.09 0.53
CA ARG A 139 19.18 -7.11 -0.31
C ARG A 139 18.73 -5.66 -0.15
N THR A 140 17.56 -5.43 0.45
CA THR A 140 16.98 -4.09 0.66
C THR A 140 16.96 -3.72 2.13
N GLU A 141 16.69 -2.46 2.45
CA GLU A 141 16.64 -1.99 3.84
C GLU A 141 15.23 -2.02 4.45
N MET A 142 14.42 -3.01 4.05
CA MET A 142 13.10 -3.25 4.64
C MET A 142 13.22 -3.55 6.14
N ASP A 143 12.32 -2.97 6.93
CA ASP A 143 12.35 -3.10 8.39
C ASP A 143 11.84 -4.47 8.87
N MET A 144 10.89 -5.07 8.14
CA MET A 144 10.27 -6.36 8.49
C MET A 144 9.75 -7.07 7.24
N LEU A 145 9.84 -8.41 7.24
CA LEU A 145 9.18 -9.31 6.28
C LEU A 145 8.19 -10.22 7.00
N VAL A 146 6.94 -10.18 6.57
CA VAL A 146 5.88 -11.09 7.06
C VAL A 146 5.50 -12.06 5.95
N MET A 147 5.69 -13.36 6.21
CA MET A 147 5.32 -14.45 5.32
C MET A 147 4.38 -15.41 6.05
N GLU A 148 3.08 -15.23 5.83
CA GLU A 148 2.03 -15.96 6.56
C GLU A 148 2.20 -15.84 8.09
N ASN A 149 2.67 -16.89 8.76
CA ASN A 149 2.85 -16.92 10.22
C ASN A 149 4.31 -16.72 10.65
N ILE A 150 5.19 -16.36 9.71
CA ILE A 150 6.61 -16.13 9.95
C ILE A 150 6.88 -14.64 9.85
N ILE A 151 7.54 -14.11 10.86
CA ILE A 151 8.00 -12.72 10.92
C ILE A 151 9.53 -12.73 10.95
N ILE A 152 10.14 -11.92 10.11
CA ILE A 152 11.58 -11.70 10.06
C ILE A 152 11.81 -10.19 10.24
N GLU A 153 12.64 -9.82 11.21
CA GLU A 153 12.97 -8.44 11.56
C GLU A 153 14.49 -8.24 11.46
N ARG A 154 14.93 -7.00 11.22
CA ARG A 154 16.35 -6.63 11.23
C ARG A 154 16.85 -6.23 12.61
#